data_AF-A0A920DQ72-F1
#
_entry.id   AF-A0A920DQ72-F1
#
_cell.length_a   1.000
_cell.length_b   1.000
_cell.length_c   1.000
_cell.angle_alpha   90.00
_cell.angle_beta   90.00
_cell.angle_gamma   90.00
#
_symmetry.space_group_name_H-M   'P 1'
#
loop_
_entity.id
_entity.type
_entity.pdbx_description
1 polymer ?
#
loop_
_entity_poly.entity_id
_entity_poly.type
_entity_poly.pdbx_seq_one_letter_code
_entity_poly.pdbx_strand_id
1 'polypeptide(L)'
;MEDFTEIGLSFFEMSTALAFSYFSVQNVDIALIEVGLGGRLDATNIINPVLSVITNVALDHQNLLGDTIAQIAKEKLELLKRMYL
;
A
#
# COMPACT_ATOMS: atom_id res chain seq x y z
N MET A 1 15.97 4.02 20.34
CA MET A 1 15.36 3.32 19.20
C MET A 1 14.87 2.01 19.75
N GLU A 2 13.56 1.86 19.92
CA GLU A 2 12.99 0.53 20.15
C GLU A 2 13.40 -0.33 18.95
N ASP A 3 13.88 -1.55 19.22
CA ASP A 3 14.34 -2.46 18.17
C ASP A 3 13.09 -2.91 17.38
N PHE A 4 13.09 -2.75 16.06
CA PHE A 4 11.89 -2.97 15.22
C PHE A 4 11.33 -4.40 15.33
N THR A 5 12.15 -5.32 15.82
CA THR A 5 11.83 -6.69 16.20
C THR A 5 10.84 -6.78 17.38
N GLU A 6 10.90 -5.85 18.34
CA GLU A 6 9.99 -5.80 19.49
C GLU A 6 8.57 -5.34 19.08
N ILE A 7 8.47 -4.51 18.03
CA ILE A 7 7.20 -4.04 17.46
C ILE A 7 6.56 -5.12 16.56
N GLY A 8 7.34 -6.13 16.15
CA GLY A 8 6.84 -7.25 15.35
C GLY A 8 6.56 -6.91 13.89
N LEU A 9 7.27 -5.92 13.33
CA LEU A 9 7.09 -5.52 11.94
C LEU A 9 7.53 -6.63 10.97
N SER A 10 6.75 -6.82 9.91
CA SER A 10 7.18 -7.61 8.75
C SER A 10 8.30 -6.92 7.99
N PHE A 11 9.04 -7.71 7.20
CA PHE A 11 10.05 -7.18 6.27
C PHE A 11 9.46 -6.12 5.31
N PHE A 12 8.23 -6.33 4.85
CA PHE A 12 7.56 -5.41 3.92
C PHE A 12 7.23 -4.07 4.58
N GLU A 13 6.71 -4.10 5.82
CA GLU A 13 6.42 -2.87 6.57
C GLU A 13 7.70 -2.07 6.85
N MET A 14 8.77 -2.76 7.27
CA MET A 14 10.07 -2.11 7.52
C MET A 14 10.64 -1.48 6.25
N SER A 15 10.57 -2.20 5.12
CA SER A 15 11.05 -1.70 3.82
C SER A 15 10.22 -0.51 3.32
N THR A 16 8.90 -0.55 3.53
CA THR A 16 7.99 0.55 3.16
C THR A 16 8.30 1.81 3.96
N ALA A 17 8.49 1.68 5.27
CA ALA A 17 8.87 2.81 6.13
C ALA A 17 10.23 3.40 5.73
N LEU A 18 11.22 2.54 5.41
CA LEU A 18 12.51 2.97 4.91
C LEU A 18 12.40 3.74 3.59
N ALA A 19 11.59 3.25 2.65
CA ALA A 19 11.37 3.91 1.37
C ALA A 19 10.76 5.32 1.54
N PHE A 20 9.72 5.45 2.37
CA PHE A 20 9.11 6.75 2.65
C PHE A 20 10.09 7.73 3.31
N SER A 21 10.87 7.26 4.30
CA SER A 21 11.90 8.06 4.94
C SER A 21 12.95 8.52 3.92
N TYR A 22 13.41 7.60 3.06
CA TYR A 22 14.39 7.91 2.03
C TYR A 22 13.88 8.96 1.04
N PHE A 23 12.65 8.80 0.51
CA PHE A 23 12.06 9.78 -0.41
C PHE A 23 11.88 11.15 0.23
N SER A 24 11.51 11.20 1.52
CA SER A 24 11.43 12.46 2.26
C SER A 24 12.80 13.13 2.41
N VAL A 25 13.86 12.37 2.71
CA VAL A 25 15.22 12.89 2.84
C VAL A 25 15.77 13.37 1.49
N GLN A 26 15.48 12.66 0.41
CA GLN A 26 15.87 13.07 -0.94
C GLN A 26 15.05 14.24 -1.49
N ASN A 27 13.96 14.62 -0.80
CA ASN A 27 13.08 15.73 -1.17
C ASN A 27 12.57 15.61 -2.62
N VAL A 28 12.06 14.42 -2.98
CA VAL A 28 11.55 14.14 -4.32
C VAL A 28 10.26 14.90 -4.60
N ASP A 29 10.08 15.37 -5.83
CA ASP A 29 8.85 16.06 -6.24
C ASP A 29 7.63 15.13 -6.25
N ILE A 30 7.83 13.88 -6.71
CA ILE A 30 6.81 12.83 -6.79
C ILE A 30 7.43 11.50 -6.42
N ALA A 31 6.77 10.75 -5.54
CA ALA A 31 7.07 9.35 -5.26
C ALA A 31 5.98 8.45 -5.85
N LEU A 32 6.38 7.48 -6.68
CA LEU A 32 5.48 6.44 -7.17
C LEU A 32 5.56 5.23 -6.23
N ILE A 33 4.44 4.90 -5.60
CA ILE A 33 4.37 3.83 -4.61
C ILE A 33 3.52 2.68 -5.17
N GLU A 34 4.16 1.54 -5.39
CA GLU A 34 3.47 0.31 -5.77
C GLU A 34 2.93 -0.39 -4.53
N VAL A 35 1.67 -0.80 -4.60
CA VAL A 35 1.00 -1.54 -3.52
C VAL A 35 1.49 -2.98 -3.53
N GLY A 36 1.89 -3.51 -2.37
CA GLY A 36 2.38 -4.88 -2.26
C GLY A 36 1.30 -5.93 -2.52
N LEU A 37 0.19 -5.86 -1.78
CA LEU A 37 -0.91 -6.80 -1.91
C LEU A 37 -2.27 -6.17 -1.58
N GLY A 38 -3.25 -6.38 -2.48
CA GLY A 38 -4.61 -5.91 -2.28
C GLY A 38 -4.69 -4.39 -2.30
N GLY A 39 -4.85 -3.80 -1.12
CA GLY A 39 -4.90 -2.35 -0.95
C GLY A 39 -5.23 -1.89 0.46
N ARG A 40 -6.40 -2.29 0.98
CA ARG A 40 -6.91 -1.82 2.29
C ARG A 40 -5.89 -1.93 3.42
N LEU A 41 -5.29 -3.10 3.58
CA LEU A 41 -4.38 -3.45 4.66
C LEU A 41 -2.91 -3.46 4.25
N ASP A 42 -2.60 -2.92 3.07
CA ASP A 42 -1.22 -2.86 2.59
C ASP A 42 -0.44 -1.77 3.36
N ALA A 43 0.82 -2.05 3.70
CA ALA A 43 1.68 -1.12 4.43
C ALA A 43 1.84 0.23 3.72
N THR A 44 1.67 0.27 2.39
CA THR A 44 1.73 1.50 1.61
C THR A 44 0.51 2.40 1.78
N ASN A 45 -0.63 1.87 2.28
CA ASN A 45 -1.90 2.60 2.39
C ASN A 45 -1.97 3.56 3.60
N ILE A 46 -0.84 4.05 4.09
CA ILE A 46 -0.77 5.05 5.16
C ILE A 46 -0.65 6.49 4.63
N ILE A 47 -0.44 6.66 3.31
CA ILE A 47 -0.27 7.97 2.66
C ILE A 47 -1.59 8.50 2.06
N ASN A 48 -1.63 9.79 1.71
CA ASN A 48 -2.72 10.39 0.94
C ASN A 48 -2.20 10.74 -0.47
N PRO A 49 -2.38 9.87 -1.47
CA PRO A 49 -1.85 10.11 -2.80
C PRO A 49 -2.66 11.20 -3.53
N VAL A 50 -1.99 11.95 -4.41
CA VAL A 50 -2.65 12.90 -5.33
C VAL A 50 -3.39 12.18 -6.46
N LEU A 51 -2.98 10.94 -6.77
CA LEU A 51 -3.57 10.08 -7.78
C LEU A 51 -3.39 8.63 -7.34
N SER A 52 -4.47 7.85 -7.42
CA SER A 52 -4.46 6.40 -7.24
C SER A 52 -4.79 5.72 -8.57
N VAL A 53 -4.08 4.65 -8.90
CA VAL A 53 -4.24 3.92 -10.16
C VAL A 53 -4.49 2.44 -9.86
N ILE A 54 -5.51 1.88 -10.49
CA ILE A 54 -5.75 0.43 -10.52
C ILE A 54 -5.48 -0.01 -11.96
N THR A 55 -4.54 -0.93 -12.14
CA THR A 55 -4.13 -1.41 -13.46
C THR A 55 -5.09 -2.48 -13.99
N ASN A 56 -5.03 -3.69 -13.42
CA ASN A 56 -5.89 -4.81 -13.74
C ASN A 56 -6.48 -5.43 -12.46
N VAL A 57 -7.59 -6.13 -12.64
CA VAL A 57 -8.17 -6.99 -11.59
C VAL A 57 -8.33 -8.39 -12.17
N ALA A 58 -7.66 -9.35 -11.55
CA ALA A 58 -7.67 -10.75 -11.92
C ALA A 58 -7.87 -11.62 -10.67
N LEU A 59 -8.15 -12.91 -10.87
CA LEU A 59 -8.19 -13.89 -9.79
C LEU A 59 -6.74 -14.20 -9.36
N ASP A 60 -6.27 -13.47 -8.37
CA ASP A 60 -4.93 -13.60 -7.80
C ASP A 60 -5.00 -13.43 -6.28
N HIS A 61 -4.10 -14.12 -5.56
CA HIS A 61 -4.03 -14.13 -4.11
C HIS A 61 -5.40 -14.34 -3.43
N GLN A 62 -6.21 -15.25 -3.97
CA GLN A 62 -7.61 -15.47 -3.56
C GLN A 62 -7.76 -15.81 -2.07
N ASN A 63 -6.76 -16.49 -1.50
CA ASN A 63 -6.69 -16.81 -0.07
C ASN A 63 -6.64 -15.58 0.86
N LEU A 64 -6.31 -14.41 0.32
CA LEU A 64 -6.20 -13.14 1.05
C LEU A 64 -7.21 -12.10 0.55
N LEU A 65 -7.50 -12.11 -0.76
CA LEU A 65 -8.28 -11.05 -1.42
C LEU A 65 -9.72 -11.45 -1.77
N GLY A 66 -10.06 -12.73 -1.62
CA GLY A 66 -11.37 -13.31 -1.90
C GLY A 66 -11.43 -14.12 -3.20
N ASP A 67 -12.53 -14.83 -3.38
CA ASP A 67 -12.67 -15.87 -4.41
C ASP A 67 -13.22 -15.34 -5.74
N THR A 68 -13.65 -14.07 -5.78
CA THR A 68 -14.28 -13.45 -6.94
C THR A 68 -13.58 -12.17 -7.35
N ILE A 69 -13.64 -11.84 -8.65
CA ILE A 69 -13.13 -10.56 -9.19
C ILE A 69 -13.70 -9.36 -8.43
N ALA A 70 -14.99 -9.41 -8.05
CA ALA A 70 -15.64 -8.33 -7.32
C ALA A 70 -15.05 -8.12 -5.91
N GLN A 71 -14.73 -9.20 -5.19
CA GLN A 71 -14.07 -9.12 -3.88
C GLN A 71 -12.66 -8.55 -4.00
N ILE A 72 -11.88 -9.03 -4.97
CA ILE A 72 -10.52 -8.56 -5.22
C ILE A 72 -10.52 -7.09 -5.65
N ALA A 73 -11.45 -6.69 -6.53
CA ALA A 73 -11.63 -5.30 -6.93
C ALA A 73 -11.94 -4.42 -5.73
N LYS A 74 -12.80 -4.87 -4.81
CA LYS A 74 -13.15 -4.14 -3.60
C LYS A 74 -11.92 -3.90 -2.72
N GLU A 75 -11.12 -4.93 -2.44
CA GLU A 75 -9.89 -4.78 -1.64
C GLU A 75 -8.89 -3.78 -2.27
N LYS A 76 -8.80 -3.74 -3.60
CA LYS A 76 -7.98 -2.77 -4.34
C LYS A 76 -8.57 -1.35 -4.32
N LEU A 77 -9.90 -1.20 -4.32
CA LEU A 77 -10.56 0.11 -4.28
C LEU A 77 -10.44 0.80 -2.92
N GLU A 78 -10.19 0.06 -1.83
CA GLU A 78 -10.01 0.61 -0.49
C GLU A 78 -8.71 1.44 -0.33
N LEU A 79 -7.83 1.46 -1.35
CA LEU A 79 -6.72 2.43 -1.47
C LEU A 79 -7.21 3.84 -1.78
N LEU A 80 -8.42 3.99 -2.31
CA LEU A 80 -8.98 5.29 -2.69
C LEU A 80 -9.42 6.05 -1.44
N LYS A 81 -8.54 6.91 -0.94
CA LYS A 81 -8.90 7.89 0.10
C LYS A 81 -9.71 9.03 -0.53
N ARG A 82 -10.66 9.60 0.22
CA ARG A 82 -11.51 10.70 -0.25
C ARG A 82 -10.66 11.82 -0.83
N MET A 83 -10.83 12.08 -2.12
CA MET A 83 -10.37 13.32 -2.74
C MET A 83 -11.37 14.41 -2.34
N TYR A 84 -10.96 15.34 -1.48
CA TYR A 84 -11.65 16.62 -1.38
C TYR A 84 -11.26 17.43 -2.63
N LEU A 85 -12.19 17.54 -3.58
CA LEU A 85 -12.16 18.56 -4.62
C LEU A 85 -12.84 19.82 -4.10
#